data_AF-A0A967TAB5-F1
#
_entry.id   AF-A0A967TAB5-F1
#
_cell.length_a   1.000
_cell.length_b   1.000
_cell.length_c   1.000
_cell.angle_alpha   90.00
_cell.angle_beta   90.00
_cell.angle_gamma   90.00
#
_symmetry.space_group_name_H-M   'P 1'
#
loop_
_entity.id
_entity.type
_entity.pdbx_description
1 polymer ?
#
loop_
_entity_poly.entity_id
_entity_poly.type
_entity_poly.pdbx_seq_one_letter_code
_entity_poly.pdbx_strand_id
1 'polypeptide(L)'
;QGDIDGDGQGDACDPCPNDADNDLDGDTLCADVDNCPLITNAAQEDADIDGIGDPCDLCPTDPDLDGDDVCNDDFVLVELTTPSENVLIEFGGATETVLVEQGSVIKYL
;
A
#
# COMPACT_ATOMS: atom_id res chain seq x y z
N GLN A 1 -19.58 -0.24 -30.32
CA GLN A 1 -18.42 0.39 -29.69
C GLN A 1 -18.23 -0.34 -28.36
N GLY A 2 -17.02 -0.80 -28.07
CA GLY A 2 -16.70 -1.28 -26.72
C GLY A 2 -16.52 -0.10 -25.77
N ASP A 3 -16.76 -0.35 -24.50
CA ASP A 3 -16.72 0.56 -23.34
C ASP A 3 -16.49 -0.38 -22.15
N ILE A 4 -15.21 -0.68 -21.87
CA ILE A 4 -14.81 -1.77 -20.96
C ILE A 4 -14.87 -1.36 -19.48
N ASP A 5 -14.66 -0.09 -19.16
CA ASP A 5 -14.74 0.45 -17.81
C ASP A 5 -16.12 1.08 -17.48
N GLY A 6 -16.94 1.38 -18.49
CA GLY A 6 -18.31 1.85 -18.32
C GLY A 6 -18.45 3.34 -18.03
N ASP A 7 -17.46 4.16 -18.40
CA ASP A 7 -17.46 5.61 -18.18
C ASP A 7 -18.29 6.38 -19.23
N GLY A 8 -18.72 5.69 -20.29
CA GLY A 8 -19.52 6.22 -21.39
C GLY A 8 -18.72 6.79 -22.56
N GLN A 9 -17.39 6.77 -22.47
CA GLN A 9 -16.46 6.86 -23.60
C GLN A 9 -16.30 5.47 -24.22
N GLY A 10 -15.96 5.43 -25.51
CA GLY A 10 -15.70 4.15 -26.17
C GLY A 10 -14.22 3.82 -26.14
N ASP A 11 -13.85 2.56 -25.96
CA ASP A 11 -12.44 2.09 -25.85
C ASP A 11 -11.48 2.68 -26.91
N ALA A 12 -11.98 2.99 -28.10
CA ALA A 12 -11.17 3.50 -29.21
C ALA A 12 -10.82 5.00 -29.10
N CYS A 13 -11.52 5.74 -28.25
CA CYS A 13 -11.35 7.17 -28.02
C CYS A 13 -11.26 7.53 -26.53
N ASP A 14 -11.15 6.53 -25.67
CA ASP A 14 -10.96 6.66 -24.24
C ASP A 14 -9.45 6.74 -23.93
N PRO A 15 -8.97 7.78 -23.24
CA PRO A 15 -7.57 7.87 -22.83
C PRO A 15 -7.18 6.81 -21.80
N CYS A 16 -8.14 6.34 -20.99
CA CYS A 16 -7.95 5.39 -19.91
C CYS A 16 -8.96 4.24 -19.98
N PRO A 17 -8.92 3.37 -21.02
CA PRO A 17 -10.00 2.43 -21.27
C PRO A 17 -10.33 1.47 -20.12
N ASN A 18 -9.41 1.22 -19.19
CA ASN A 18 -9.65 0.30 -18.06
C ASN A 18 -9.97 1.02 -16.74
N ASP A 19 -10.13 2.33 -16.76
CA ASP A 19 -10.27 3.16 -15.59
C ASP A 19 -11.29 4.29 -15.82
N ALA A 20 -12.48 4.09 -15.25
CA ALA A 20 -13.59 5.00 -15.44
C ALA A 20 -13.37 6.40 -14.85
N ASP A 21 -12.44 6.55 -13.92
CA ASP A 21 -12.10 7.85 -13.33
C ASP A 21 -11.00 8.58 -14.12
N ASN A 22 -10.43 7.94 -15.14
CA ASN A 22 -9.33 8.44 -15.98
C ASN A 22 -8.13 8.93 -15.13
N ASP A 23 -7.39 9.92 -15.63
CA ASP A 23 -6.31 10.60 -14.92
C ASP A 23 -6.88 11.52 -13.81
N LEU A 24 -7.22 10.92 -12.67
CA LEU A 24 -7.91 11.58 -11.56
C LEU A 24 -7.05 12.64 -10.88
N ASP A 25 -5.75 12.41 -10.76
CA ASP A 25 -4.82 13.29 -10.08
C ASP A 25 -4.17 14.34 -11.01
N GLY A 26 -4.20 14.11 -12.33
CA GLY A 26 -3.77 15.04 -13.37
C GLY A 26 -2.28 14.92 -13.70
N ASP A 27 -1.68 13.75 -13.50
CA ASP A 27 -0.25 13.49 -13.71
C ASP A 27 0.09 12.85 -15.06
N THR A 28 -0.94 12.61 -15.89
CA THR A 28 -0.92 11.98 -17.22
C THR A 28 -0.90 10.46 -17.26
N LEU A 29 -1.11 9.79 -16.13
CA LEU A 29 -1.30 8.35 -16.03
C LEU A 29 -2.75 8.01 -15.62
N CYS A 30 -3.20 6.84 -16.03
CA CYS A 30 -4.49 6.30 -15.62
C CYS A 30 -4.29 5.51 -14.32
N ALA A 31 -5.30 5.45 -13.44
CA ALA A 31 -5.16 4.82 -12.12
C ALA A 31 -4.79 3.33 -12.19
N ASP A 32 -5.07 2.64 -13.31
CA ASP A 32 -4.71 1.24 -13.51
C ASP A 32 -3.20 1.00 -13.75
N VAL A 33 -2.43 2.06 -14.02
CA VAL A 33 -1.00 2.01 -14.29
C VAL A 33 -0.17 3.03 -13.49
N ASP A 34 -0.81 3.77 -12.60
CA ASP A 34 -0.21 4.76 -11.71
C ASP A 34 0.06 4.13 -10.33
N ASN A 35 1.31 4.19 -9.86
CA ASN A 35 1.67 3.73 -8.51
C ASN A 35 1.20 4.71 -7.41
N CYS A 36 0.57 5.83 -7.77
CA CYS A 36 0.05 6.83 -6.86
C CYS A 36 -1.26 7.51 -7.33
N PRO A 37 -2.37 6.77 -7.57
CA PRO A 37 -3.56 7.25 -8.32
C PRO A 37 -4.29 8.50 -7.81
N LEU A 38 -3.92 9.00 -6.63
CA LEU A 38 -4.54 10.14 -5.95
C LEU A 38 -3.56 11.29 -5.68
N ILE A 39 -2.27 11.11 -5.96
CA ILE A 39 -1.21 12.10 -5.68
C ILE A 39 -0.24 12.15 -6.86
N THR A 40 -0.25 13.28 -7.55
CA THR A 40 0.55 13.50 -8.77
C THR A 40 2.01 13.10 -8.62
N ASN A 41 2.47 12.17 -9.45
CA ASN A 41 3.85 11.73 -9.49
C ASN A 41 4.25 11.21 -10.89
N ALA A 42 4.15 12.08 -11.89
CA ALA A 42 4.39 11.72 -13.31
C ALA A 42 5.73 11.02 -13.63
N ALA A 43 6.71 11.07 -12.72
CA ALA A 43 7.99 10.35 -12.85
C ALA A 43 7.98 8.93 -12.26
N GLN A 44 6.88 8.55 -11.59
CA GLN A 44 6.61 7.23 -11.00
C GLN A 44 7.78 6.76 -10.13
N GLU A 45 8.29 7.67 -9.29
CA GLU A 45 9.30 7.30 -8.31
C GLU A 45 8.73 6.27 -7.31
N ASP A 46 9.53 5.26 -7.04
CA ASP A 46 9.27 4.13 -6.13
C ASP A 46 10.65 3.58 -5.76
N ALA A 47 11.21 4.09 -4.65
CA ALA A 47 12.62 3.91 -4.33
C ALA A 47 12.93 2.54 -3.70
N ASP A 48 11.95 1.88 -3.08
CA ASP A 48 12.08 0.58 -2.45
C ASP A 48 11.43 -0.58 -3.23
N ILE A 49 10.63 -0.25 -4.25
CA ILE A 49 10.13 -1.17 -5.25
C ILE A 49 9.03 -2.09 -4.68
N ASP A 50 8.15 -1.55 -3.84
CA ASP A 50 6.94 -2.25 -3.39
C ASP A 50 5.71 -2.02 -4.30
N GLY A 51 5.79 -1.03 -5.19
CA GLY A 51 4.72 -0.67 -6.11
C GLY A 51 3.82 0.46 -5.63
N ILE A 52 4.12 1.09 -4.50
CA ILE A 52 3.52 2.33 -4.01
C ILE A 52 4.48 3.48 -4.35
N GLY A 53 3.98 4.56 -4.95
CA GLY A 53 4.84 5.68 -5.34
C GLY A 53 5.37 6.47 -4.14
N ASP A 54 6.63 6.93 -4.21
CA ASP A 54 7.28 7.73 -3.16
C ASP A 54 6.38 8.86 -2.58
N PRO A 55 5.50 9.54 -3.36
CA PRO A 55 4.65 10.61 -2.84
C PRO A 55 3.43 10.16 -2.03
N CYS A 56 2.96 8.92 -2.19
CA CYS A 56 1.85 8.33 -1.42
C CYS A 56 2.29 7.20 -0.50
N ASP A 57 3.55 6.76 -0.60
CA ASP A 57 4.12 5.79 0.30
C ASP A 57 4.40 6.41 1.69
N LEU A 58 3.99 5.71 2.75
CA LEU A 58 4.30 6.06 4.13
C LEU A 58 5.76 5.77 4.47
N CYS A 59 6.40 4.88 3.71
CA CYS A 59 7.69 4.29 3.97
C CYS A 59 8.62 4.36 2.75
N PRO A 60 8.90 5.54 2.12
CA PRO A 60 9.47 5.65 0.76
C PRO A 60 10.87 5.07 0.51
N THR A 61 11.44 4.32 1.44
CA THR A 61 12.75 3.67 1.35
C THR A 61 12.78 2.30 2.02
N ASP A 62 11.64 1.77 2.46
CA ASP A 62 11.46 0.48 3.13
C ASP A 62 10.18 -0.22 2.62
N PRO A 63 10.31 -1.24 1.75
CA PRO A 63 9.19 -1.71 0.93
C PRO A 63 8.16 -2.48 1.75
N ASP A 64 6.86 -2.21 1.61
CA ASP A 64 5.80 -2.96 2.31
C ASP A 64 5.76 -4.44 1.86
N LEU A 65 6.25 -5.35 2.70
CA LEU A 65 6.37 -6.78 2.36
C LEU A 65 5.08 -7.57 2.55
N ASP A 66 4.14 -7.08 3.36
CA ASP A 66 2.91 -7.78 3.69
C ASP A 66 1.63 -7.11 3.14
N GLY A 67 1.76 -5.90 2.61
CA GLY A 67 0.73 -5.17 1.88
C GLY A 67 -0.33 -4.56 2.80
N ASP A 68 0.02 -4.22 4.04
CA ASP A 68 -0.87 -3.62 5.03
C ASP A 68 -0.80 -2.08 5.11
N ASP A 69 -0.01 -1.47 4.22
CA ASP A 69 0.29 -0.03 4.18
C ASP A 69 1.00 0.46 5.46
N VAL A 70 1.85 -0.36 6.11
CA VAL A 70 2.67 0.00 7.28
C VAL A 70 4.14 -0.38 7.06
N CYS A 71 5.07 0.42 7.59
CA CYS A 71 6.51 0.19 7.40
C CYS A 71 6.99 -1.08 8.10
N ASN A 72 7.86 -1.85 7.44
CA ASN A 72 8.49 -3.03 8.03
C ASN A 72 9.36 -2.70 9.26
N ASP A 73 9.94 -1.49 9.34
CA ASP A 73 10.75 -1.07 10.47
C ASP A 73 9.93 -0.49 11.65
N ASP A 74 8.61 -0.44 11.53
CA ASP A 74 7.74 0.15 12.54
C ASP A 74 7.64 -0.78 13.76
N PHE A 75 8.37 -0.40 14.81
CA PHE A 75 8.34 -1.05 16.10
C PHE A 75 6.99 -0.78 16.77
N VAL A 76 6.03 -1.72 16.68
CA VAL A 76 4.86 -1.68 17.56
C VAL A 76 5.31 -1.96 19.00
N LEU A 77 5.40 -0.90 19.81
CA LEU A 77 5.54 -1.03 21.26
C LEU A 77 4.26 -1.63 21.81
N VAL A 78 4.30 -2.92 22.12
CA VAL A 78 3.19 -3.61 22.80
C VAL A 78 3.22 -3.21 24.28
N GLU A 79 2.45 -2.19 24.66
CA GLU A 79 2.25 -1.84 26.07
C GLU A 79 1.31 -2.86 26.75
N LEU A 80 1.90 -3.88 27.37
CA LEU A 80 1.15 -4.89 28.12
C LEU A 80 0.79 -4.43 29.53
N THR A 81 -0.48 -4.65 29.91
CA THR A 81 -0.96 -4.44 31.28
C THR A 81 -0.69 -5.64 32.21
N THR A 82 -0.35 -6.79 31.63
CA THR A 82 0.05 -8.01 32.34
C THR A 82 1.54 -8.31 32.11
N PRO A 83 2.18 -9.14 32.97
CA PRO A 83 3.60 -9.50 32.79
C PRO A 83 3.87 -10.24 31.48
N SER A 84 2.87 -10.96 30.97
CA SER A 84 2.88 -11.57 29.65
C SER A 84 1.45 -11.70 29.11
N GLU A 85 1.31 -11.66 27.78
CA GLU A 85 0.04 -11.83 27.07
C GLU A 85 0.28 -12.55 25.74
N ASN A 86 -0.69 -13.38 25.34
CA ASN A 86 -0.68 -13.98 24.01
C ASN A 86 -1.24 -12.95 23.03
N VAL A 87 -0.39 -12.39 22.18
CA VAL A 87 -0.78 -11.43 21.16
C VAL A 87 -0.89 -12.17 19.83
N LEU A 88 -1.97 -11.90 19.10
CA LEU A 88 -2.08 -12.32 17.71
C LEU A 88 -1.22 -11.37 16.88
N ILE A 89 -0.23 -11.90 16.20
CA ILE A 89 0.68 -11.15 15.37
C ILE A 89 0.52 -11.63 13.93
N GLU A 90 0.46 -10.69 13.00
CA GLU A 90 0.54 -10.95 11.57
C GLU A 90 1.99 -10.78 11.11
N PHE A 91 2.47 -11.72 10.31
CA PHE A 91 3.80 -11.74 9.72
C PHE A 91 3.65 -12.15 8.25
N GLY A 92 3.89 -11.24 7.30
CA GLY A 92 3.87 -11.58 5.87
C GLY A 92 2.61 -12.34 5.43
N GLY A 93 1.43 -11.91 5.87
CA GLY A 93 0.14 -12.56 5.56
C GLY A 93 -0.16 -13.87 6.31
N ALA A 94 0.61 -14.20 7.36
CA ALA A 94 0.34 -15.32 8.25
C ALA A 94 0.13 -14.84 9.70
N THR A 95 -0.94 -15.32 10.34
CA THR A 95 -1.20 -15.01 11.75
C THR A 95 -0.58 -16.05 12.68
N GLU A 96 0.28 -15.63 13.60
CA GLU A 96 0.83 -16.47 14.67
C GLU A 96 0.49 -15.90 16.05
N THR A 97 0.25 -16.77 17.03
CA THR A 97 0.07 -16.36 18.42
C THR A 97 1.41 -16.38 19.14
N VAL A 98 1.90 -15.21 19.52
CA VAL A 98 3.19 -15.07 20.22
C VAL A 98 2.94 -14.68 21.67
N LEU A 99 3.65 -15.35 22.60
CA LEU A 99 3.68 -14.92 23.99
C LEU A 99 4.63 -13.73 24.11
N VAL A 100 4.07 -12.57 24.41
CA VAL A 100 4.81 -11.30 24.56
C VAL A 100 4.99 -11.02 26.04
N GLU A 101 6.20 -10.69 26.47
CA GLU A 101 6.48 -10.28 27.86
C GLU A 101 6.53 -8.75 27.98
N GLN A 102 6.17 -8.19 29.14
CA GLN A 102 6.18 -6.74 29.35
C GLN A 102 7.58 -6.15 29.08
N GLY A 103 7.66 -5.15 28.21
CA GLY A 103 8.93 -4.55 27.77
C GLY A 103 9.64 -5.30 26.64
N SER A 104 8.99 -6.32 26.06
CA SER A 104 9.44 -6.93 24.81
C SER A 104 9.32 -5.93 23.66
N VAL A 105 10.32 -5.93 22.80
CA VAL A 105 10.30 -5.21 21.53
C VAL A 105 10.10 -6.26 20.44
N ILE A 106 8.99 -6.15 19.72
CA ILE A 106 8.69 -7.05 18.60
C ILE A 106 8.95 -6.29 17.31
N LYS A 107 9.62 -6.96 16.37
CA LYS A 107 9.77 -6.51 15.00
C LYS A 107 8.76 -7.26 14.15
N TYR A 108 7.98 -6.52 13.38
CA TYR A 108 7.07 -7.06 12.39
C TYR A 108 7.74 -6.88 11.02
N LEU A 109 7.29 -7.64 10.02
CA LEU A 109 7.74 -7.65 8.63
C LEU A 109 6.54 -8.09 7.79
#